data_AF-A0A1P9WWJ0-F1
#
_entry.id   AF-A0A1P9WWJ0-F1
#
_cell.length_a   1.000
_cell.length_b   1.000
_cell.length_c   1.000
_cell.angle_alpha   90.00
_cell.angle_beta   90.00
_cell.angle_gamma   90.00
#
_symmetry.space_group_name_H-M   'P 1'
#
loop_
_entity.id
_entity.type
_entity.pdbx_description
1 polymer ?
#
loop_
_entity_poly.entity_id
_entity_poly.type
_entity_poly.pdbx_seq_one_letter_code
_entity_poly.pdbx_strand_id
1 'polypeptide(L)'
;MQTVSYESLRAEQAWMIVSDQLQHRNNLLAKGISHMERHVSELPMASRLMMLRYHLKMSLRQLTSEARQQVRTTPDANRLRQQWLHVHQLFFLLRQIDTELNRATLENDNLRSWVEATEARVYRSALVHLN
;
A
#
# COMPACT_ATOMS: atom_id res chain seq x y z
N MET A 1 -8.10 -25.68 -22.92
CA MET A 1 -7.80 -24.26 -22.71
C MET A 1 -8.57 -23.80 -21.48
N GLN A 2 -7.91 -23.27 -20.44
CA GLN A 2 -8.63 -22.66 -19.31
C GLN A 2 -9.28 -21.37 -19.81
N THR A 3 -10.61 -21.31 -19.78
CA THR A 3 -11.37 -20.11 -20.14
C THR A 3 -11.28 -19.12 -18.98
N VAL A 4 -10.42 -18.11 -19.10
CA VAL A 4 -10.37 -16.99 -18.15
C VAL A 4 -11.66 -16.20 -18.30
N SER A 5 -12.42 -16.04 -17.21
CA SER A 5 -13.63 -15.23 -17.22
C SER A 5 -13.30 -13.74 -17.16
N TYR A 6 -14.17 -12.91 -17.73
CA TYR A 6 -14.04 -11.45 -17.66
C TYR A 6 -13.94 -10.93 -16.21
N GLU A 7 -14.67 -11.56 -15.28
CA GLU A 7 -14.60 -11.23 -13.85
C GLU A 7 -13.27 -11.60 -13.20
N SER A 8 -12.60 -12.68 -13.66
CA SER A 8 -11.24 -13.01 -13.22
C SER A 8 -10.24 -11.94 -13.66
N LEU A 9 -10.34 -11.45 -14.89
CA LEU A 9 -9.49 -10.37 -15.39
C LEU A 9 -9.68 -9.08 -14.59
N ARG A 10 -10.92 -8.76 -14.19
CA ARG A 10 -11.21 -7.62 -13.31
C ARG A 10 -10.57 -7.76 -11.93
N ALA A 11 -10.66 -8.95 -11.34
CA ALA A 11 -10.05 -9.22 -10.05
C ALA A 11 -8.51 -9.10 -10.11
N GLU A 12 -7.88 -9.59 -11.19
CA GLU A 12 -6.45 -9.42 -11.44
C GLU A 12 -6.04 -7.96 -11.61
N GLN A 13 -6.79 -7.19 -12.40
CA GLN A 13 -6.55 -5.75 -12.56
C GLN A 13 -6.68 -5.01 -11.22
N ALA A 14 -7.71 -5.31 -10.43
CA ALA A 14 -7.90 -4.72 -9.12
C ALA A 14 -6.75 -5.08 -8.16
N TRP A 15 -6.30 -6.34 -8.17
CA TRP A 15 -5.14 -6.77 -7.40
C TRP A 15 -3.89 -5.97 -7.77
N MET A 16 -3.61 -5.82 -9.06
CA MET A 16 -2.46 -5.04 -9.55
C MET A 16 -2.50 -3.59 -9.04
N ILE A 17 -3.64 -2.92 -9.19
CA ILE A 17 -3.82 -1.52 -8.77
C ILE A 17 -3.60 -1.38 -7.26
N VAL A 18 -4.28 -2.19 -6.45
CA VAL A 18 -4.18 -2.09 -4.98
C VAL A 18 -2.75 -2.40 -4.50
N SER A 19 -2.08 -3.35 -5.14
CA SER A 19 -0.69 -3.70 -4.81
C SER A 19 0.28 -2.57 -5.13
N ASP A 20 0.11 -1.89 -6.26
CA ASP A 20 0.90 -0.71 -6.61
C ASP A 20 0.70 0.41 -5.59
N GLN A 21 -0.55 0.67 -5.19
CA GLN A 21 -0.85 1.68 -4.16
C GLN A 21 -0.20 1.34 -2.82
N LEU A 22 -0.24 0.07 -2.38
CA LEU A 22 0.44 -0.39 -1.15
C LEU A 22 1.96 -0.24 -1.25
N GLN A 23 2.54 -0.53 -2.42
CA GLN A 23 3.97 -0.33 -2.66
C GLN A 23 4.36 1.15 -2.63
N HIS A 24 3.53 2.02 -3.20
CA HIS A 24 3.70 3.46 -3.10
C HIS A 24 3.72 3.93 -1.64
N ARG A 25 2.80 3.42 -0.80
CA ARG A 25 2.72 3.76 0.64
C ARG A 25 3.94 3.26 1.40
N ASN A 26 4.41 2.05 1.11
CA ASN A 26 5.66 1.53 1.68
C ASN A 26 6.87 2.42 1.33
N ASN A 27 6.94 2.94 0.10
CA ASN A 27 7.98 3.86 -0.33
C ASN A 27 7.86 5.23 0.36
N LEU A 28 6.64 5.76 0.48
CA LEU A 28 6.38 7.03 1.17
C LEU A 28 6.79 6.93 2.64
N LEU A 29 6.41 5.85 3.33
CA LEU A 29 6.83 5.57 4.71
C LEU A 29 8.35 5.48 4.83
N ALA A 30 9.02 4.76 3.92
CA ALA A 30 10.48 4.66 3.94
C ALA A 30 11.18 6.02 3.84
N LYS A 31 10.73 6.86 2.90
CA LYS A 31 11.27 8.21 2.71
C LYS A 31 10.93 9.13 3.89
N GLY A 32 9.72 9.01 4.45
CA GLY A 32 9.27 9.78 5.60
C GLY A 32 10.11 9.47 6.85
N ILE A 33 10.38 8.19 7.12
CA ILE A 33 11.30 7.77 8.19
C ILE A 33 12.65 8.45 8.02
N SER A 34 13.29 8.29 6.85
CA SER A 34 14.61 8.90 6.58
C SER A 34 14.61 10.43 6.62
N HIS A 35 13.47 11.07 6.40
CA HIS A 35 13.33 12.52 6.56
C HIS A 35 13.27 12.91 8.04
N MET A 36 12.45 12.22 8.82
CA MET A 36 12.27 12.47 10.26
C MET A 36 13.55 12.16 11.05
N GLU A 37 14.28 11.10 10.70
CA GLU A 37 15.54 10.70 11.38
C GLU A 37 16.64 11.77 11.35
N ARG A 38 16.52 12.80 10.51
CA ARG A 38 17.48 13.91 10.43
C ARG A 38 17.44 14.84 11.64
N HIS A 39 16.36 14.80 12.42
CA HIS A 39 16.15 15.69 13.55
C HIS A 39 15.83 14.89 14.81
N VAL A 40 16.62 15.09 15.88
CA VAL A 40 16.46 14.34 17.13
C VAL A 40 15.06 14.49 17.74
N SER A 41 14.45 15.68 17.60
CA SER A 41 13.08 15.96 18.04
C SER A 41 12.01 15.14 17.31
N GLU A 42 12.31 14.64 16.11
CA GLU A 42 11.38 13.90 15.27
C GLU A 42 11.54 12.38 15.36
N LEU A 43 12.53 11.89 16.15
CA LEU A 43 12.76 10.46 16.34
C LEU A 43 11.54 9.67 16.85
N PRO A 44 10.68 10.21 17.74
CA PRO A 44 9.44 9.53 18.12
C PRO A 44 8.51 9.30 16.91
N MET A 45 8.39 10.28 16.01
CA MET A 45 7.58 10.15 14.80
C MET A 45 8.22 9.17 13.81
N ALA A 46 9.53 9.25 13.61
CA ALA A 46 10.28 8.29 12.79
C ALA A 46 10.04 6.84 13.24
N SER A 47 10.10 6.60 14.56
CA SER A 47 9.86 5.28 15.17
C SER A 47 8.44 4.79 14.91
N ARG A 48 7.44 5.67 15.02
CA ARG A 48 6.04 5.33 14.71
C ARG A 48 5.85 4.95 13.25
N LEU A 49 6.43 5.72 12.32
CA LEU A 49 6.37 5.40 10.88
C LEU A 49 7.10 4.08 10.58
N MET A 50 8.19 3.79 11.29
CA MET A 50 8.91 2.52 11.17
C MET A 50 8.06 1.32 11.61
N MET A 51 7.34 1.45 12.73
CA MET A 51 6.37 0.43 13.15
C MET A 51 5.26 0.25 12.13
N LEU A 52 4.67 1.34 11.62
CA LEU A 52 3.63 1.28 10.58
C LEU A 52 4.12 0.57 9.31
N ARG A 53 5.33 0.91 8.85
CA ARG A 53 5.97 0.26 7.71
C ARG A 53 6.25 -1.22 7.95
N TYR A 54 6.68 -1.58 9.15
CA TYR A 54 6.87 -2.97 9.52
C TYR A 54 5.57 -3.76 9.43
N HIS A 55 4.47 -3.24 10.00
CA HIS A 55 3.16 -3.87 9.93
C HIS A 55 2.68 -4.04 8.48
N LEU A 56 2.81 -3.00 7.65
CA LEU A 56 2.51 -3.10 6.22
C LEU A 56 3.25 -4.26 5.54
N LYS A 57 4.58 -4.33 5.72
CA LYS A 57 5.39 -5.39 5.10
C LYS A 57 5.00 -6.79 5.59
N MET A 58 4.72 -6.94 6.88
CA MET A 58 4.35 -8.22 7.46
C MET A 58 2.96 -8.68 7.00
N SER A 59 1.97 -7.78 7.03
CA SER A 59 0.61 -8.07 6.54
C SER A 59 0.62 -8.41 5.05
N LEU A 60 1.36 -7.67 4.22
CA LEU A 60 1.52 -7.98 2.80
C LEU A 60 2.13 -9.37 2.58
N ARG A 61 3.18 -9.71 3.32
CA ARG A 61 3.84 -11.03 3.22
C ARG A 61 2.87 -12.14 3.60
N GLN A 62 2.11 -11.97 4.68
CA GLN A 62 1.11 -12.93 5.12
C GLN A 62 0.01 -13.11 4.06
N LEU A 63 -0.63 -12.03 3.62
CA LEU A 63 -1.71 -12.07 2.63
C LEU A 63 -1.25 -12.70 1.31
N THR A 64 -0.02 -12.39 0.87
CA THR A 64 0.56 -13.00 -0.34
C THR A 64 0.80 -14.49 -0.17
N SER A 65 1.26 -14.92 1.02
CA SER A 65 1.47 -16.33 1.32
C SER A 65 0.13 -17.10 1.34
N GLU A 66 -0.90 -16.54 1.98
CA GLU A 66 -2.24 -17.11 2.05
C GLU A 66 -2.86 -17.26 0.65
N ALA A 67 -2.78 -16.22 -0.19
CA ALA A 67 -3.27 -16.27 -1.56
C ALA A 67 -2.58 -17.36 -2.39
N ARG A 68 -1.26 -17.51 -2.27
CA ARG A 68 -0.50 -18.56 -2.98
C ARG A 68 -0.88 -19.97 -2.53
N GLN A 69 -1.18 -20.17 -1.25
CA GLN A 69 -1.61 -21.46 -0.72
C GLN A 69 -3.02 -21.82 -1.21
N GLN A 70 -3.94 -20.85 -1.23
CA GLN A 70 -5.33 -21.06 -1.63
C GLN A 70 -5.50 -21.42 -3.11
N VAL A 71 -4.67 -20.89 -4.01
CA VAL A 71 -4.69 -21.23 -5.45
C VAL A 71 -4.47 -22.74 -5.69
N ARG A 72 -3.74 -23.42 -4.79
CA ARG A 72 -3.41 -24.85 -4.95
C ARG A 72 -4.52 -25.80 -4.48
N THR A 73 -5.39 -25.35 -3.58
CA THR A 73 -6.34 -26.23 -2.87
C THR A 73 -7.80 -25.98 -3.20
N THR A 74 -8.12 -24.89 -3.91
CA THR A 74 -9.52 -24.45 -4.10
C THR A 74 -10.12 -25.00 -5.41
N PRO A 75 -11.33 -25.62 -5.36
CA PRO A 75 -12.09 -26.01 -6.54
C PRO A 75 -12.36 -24.81 -7.46
N ASP A 76 -12.41 -25.03 -8.78
CA ASP A 76 -12.58 -23.97 -9.79
C ASP A 76 -13.75 -23.01 -9.51
N ALA A 77 -14.89 -23.54 -9.02
CA ALA A 77 -16.08 -22.74 -8.72
C ALA A 77 -15.89 -21.66 -7.64
N ASN A 78 -14.90 -21.83 -6.74
CA ASN A 78 -14.65 -20.88 -5.64
C ASN A 78 -13.47 -19.93 -5.91
N ARG A 79 -12.76 -20.08 -7.04
CA ARG A 79 -11.53 -19.31 -7.32
C ARG A 79 -11.80 -17.81 -7.43
N LEU A 80 -12.84 -17.41 -8.17
CA LEU A 80 -13.19 -16.00 -8.35
C LEU A 80 -13.53 -15.31 -7.01
N ARG A 81 -14.29 -16.00 -6.15
CA ARG A 81 -14.62 -15.49 -4.81
C ARG A 81 -13.35 -15.27 -3.97
N GLN A 82 -12.39 -16.20 -4.02
CA GLN A 82 -11.14 -16.07 -3.29
C GLN A 82 -10.24 -14.95 -3.85
N GLN A 83 -10.18 -14.79 -5.18
CA GLN A 83 -9.48 -13.65 -5.80
C GLN A 83 -10.05 -12.32 -5.29
N TRP A 84 -11.38 -12.17 -5.30
CA TRP A 84 -12.01 -10.96 -4.77
C TRP A 84 -11.78 -10.80 -3.28
N LEU A 85 -11.87 -11.85 -2.47
CA LEU A 85 -11.57 -11.76 -1.03
C LEU A 85 -10.16 -11.22 -0.80
N HIS A 86 -9.18 -11.74 -1.53
CA HIS A 86 -7.80 -11.28 -1.43
C HIS A 86 -7.66 -9.79 -1.80
N VAL A 87 -8.29 -9.35 -2.89
CA VAL A 87 -8.32 -7.93 -3.28
C VAL A 87 -8.91 -7.06 -2.16
N HIS A 88 -10.01 -7.50 -1.53
CA HIS A 88 -10.61 -6.76 -0.42
C HIS A 88 -9.71 -6.69 0.81
N GLN A 89 -8.98 -7.76 1.13
CA GLN A 89 -8.02 -7.76 2.24
C GLN A 89 -6.87 -6.77 1.99
N LEU A 90 -6.32 -6.75 0.77
CA LEU A 90 -5.30 -5.79 0.37
C LEU A 90 -5.83 -4.35 0.43
N PHE A 91 -7.05 -4.13 -0.06
CA PHE A 91 -7.67 -2.80 -0.04
C PHE A 91 -7.94 -2.32 1.39
N PHE A 92 -8.39 -3.21 2.28
CA PHE A 92 -8.57 -2.89 3.68
C PHE A 92 -7.25 -2.50 4.35
N LEU A 93 -6.18 -3.26 4.10
CA LEU A 93 -4.83 -2.91 4.57
C LEU A 93 -4.40 -1.53 4.07
N LEU A 94 -4.63 -1.21 2.79
CA LEU A 94 -4.31 0.10 2.21
C LEU A 94 -5.02 1.22 2.99
N ARG A 95 -6.33 1.08 3.23
CA ARG A 95 -7.10 2.06 4.00
C ARG A 95 -6.61 2.23 5.43
N GLN A 96 -6.19 1.15 6.08
CA GLN A 96 -5.62 1.23 7.42
C GLN A 96 -4.30 2.01 7.42
N ILE A 97 -3.42 1.76 6.46
CA ILE A 97 -2.17 2.51 6.31
C ILE A 97 -2.43 3.98 6.02
N ASP A 98 -3.35 4.29 5.09
CA ASP A 98 -3.69 5.68 4.76
C ASP A 98 -4.28 6.41 5.98
N THR A 99 -5.10 5.72 6.80
CA THR A 99 -5.68 6.29 8.03
C THR A 99 -4.60 6.61 9.07
N GLU A 100 -3.69 5.68 9.33
CA GLU A 100 -2.61 5.89 10.30
C GLU A 100 -1.59 6.92 9.82
N LEU A 101 -1.30 6.95 8.51
CA LEU A 101 -0.42 7.96 7.93
C LEU A 101 -1.05 9.35 8.03
N ASN A 102 -2.34 9.49 7.71
CA ASN A 102 -3.06 10.75 7.87
C ASN A 102 -3.10 11.21 9.33
N ARG A 103 -3.28 10.27 10.27
CA ARG A 103 -3.19 10.59 11.69
C ARG A 103 -1.78 11.08 12.07
N ALA A 104 -0.74 10.44 11.56
CA ALA A 104 0.64 10.86 11.80
C ALA A 104 0.94 12.27 11.25
N THR A 105 0.41 12.61 10.07
CA THR A 105 0.58 13.96 9.48
C THR A 105 -0.24 15.01 10.23
N LEU A 106 -1.42 14.69 10.75
CA LEU A 106 -2.19 15.60 11.59
C LEU A 106 -1.48 15.92 12.92
N GLU A 107 -0.76 14.95 13.47
CA GLU A 107 -0.05 15.09 14.75
C GLU A 107 1.36 15.68 14.59
N ASN A 108 1.89 15.84 13.36
CA ASN A 108 3.24 16.32 13.12
C ASN A 108 3.33 17.23 11.89
N ASP A 109 3.52 18.53 12.14
CA ASP A 109 3.54 19.58 11.12
C ASP A 109 4.70 19.43 10.12
N ASN A 110 5.85 18.95 10.59
CA ASN A 110 7.03 18.74 9.75
C ASN A 110 6.79 17.61 8.74
N LEU A 111 6.26 16.48 9.21
CA LEU A 111 5.84 15.37 8.37
C LEU A 111 4.74 15.80 7.39
N ARG A 112 3.73 16.54 7.84
CA ARG A 112 2.66 17.05 6.97
C ARG A 112 3.22 17.89 5.82
N SER A 113 4.02 18.89 6.15
CA SER A 113 4.64 19.80 5.18
C SER A 113 5.50 19.02 4.17
N TRP A 114 6.21 18.00 4.63
CA TRP A 114 7.02 17.15 3.78
C TRP A 114 6.20 16.26 2.83
N VAL A 115 5.10 15.66 3.32
CA VAL A 115 4.20 14.86 2.48
C VAL A 115 3.60 15.72 1.37
N GLU A 116 3.04 16.89 1.73
CA GLU A 116 2.46 17.84 0.77
C GLU A 116 3.47 18.27 -0.30
N ALA A 117 4.72 18.59 0.10
CA ALA A 117 5.78 18.94 -0.82
C ALA A 117 6.19 17.78 -1.74
N THR A 118 6.12 16.54 -1.26
CA THR A 118 6.45 15.34 -2.03
C THR A 118 5.37 15.02 -3.06
N GLU A 119 4.10 15.10 -2.68
CA GLU A 119 2.96 14.91 -3.58
C GLU A 119 2.91 15.98 -4.68
N ALA A 120 3.18 17.24 -4.33
CA ALA A 120 3.26 18.34 -5.29
C ALA A 120 4.38 18.13 -6.34
N ARG A 121 5.52 17.53 -5.95
CA ARG A 121 6.61 17.20 -6.87
C ARG A 121 6.24 16.07 -7.84
N VAL A 122 5.54 15.04 -7.36
CA VAL A 122 5.07 13.93 -8.20
C VAL A 122 4.09 14.47 -9.26
N TYR A 123 3.16 15.33 -8.85
CA TYR A 123 2.20 15.95 -9.76
C TYR A 123 2.89 16.80 -10.85
N ARG A 124 3.86 17.63 -10.48
CA ARG A 124 4.63 18.43 -11.45
C ARG A 124 5.43 17.56 -12.43
N SER A 125 6.06 16.49 -11.95
CA SER A 125 6.82 15.58 -12.81
C SER A 125 5.92 14.87 -13.83
N ALA A 126 4.72 14.45 -13.43
CA ALA A 126 3.77 13.78 -14.34
C ALA A 126 3.28 14.72 -15.45
N LEU A 127 3.02 16.00 -15.13
CA LEU A 127 2.59 17.00 -16.11
C LEU A 127 3.67 17.32 -17.17
N VAL A 128 4.96 17.27 -16.80
CA VAL A 128 6.06 17.50 -17.75
C VAL A 128 6.18 16.37 -18.78
N HIS A 129 5.72 15.16 -18.46
CA HIS A 129 5.72 14.03 -19.41
C HIS A 129 4.47 13.97 -20.30
N LEU A 130 3.50 14.88 -20.12
CA LEU A 130 2.25 14.93 -20.88
C LEU A 130 2.20 16.08 -21.91
N ASN A 131 3.24 16.91 -21.96
CA ASN A 131 3.42 17.98 -22.96
C ASN A 131 4.59 17.64 -23.89
#